data_AF-A0A7X6TD31-F1
#
_entry.id   AF-A0A7X6TD31-F1
#
_cell.length_a   1.000
_cell.length_b   1.000
_cell.length_c   1.000
_cell.angle_alpha   90.00
_cell.angle_beta   90.00
_cell.angle_gamma   90.00
#
_symmetry.space_group_name_H-M   'P 1'
#
loop_
_entity.id
_entity.type
_entity.pdbx_description
1 polymer ?
#
loop_
_entity_poly.entity_id
_entity_poly.type
_entity_poly.pdbx_seq_one_letter_code
_entity_poly.pdbx_strand_id
1 'polypeptide(L)'
;MKSIYKALLVFAIILPLASCSNFWGEDEPDVIYYESMANVHSIQNNSVLFKANPSLYFTSQDGFELDDSISTGDRVWLYFTLIDSLSSTMYNINIYSYAEVESRPFFQLEKDASDTILSKDIYQLQKCWISDNYLNVIFYAYASVSPFSSFELVRDMNREDTLAAKPKIYLDLRHNTASITPYWYNL
;
A
#
# COMPACT_ATOMS: atom_id res chain seq x y z
N MET A 1 -33.06 -15.27 46.58
CA MET A 1 -33.15 -14.35 45.42
C MET A 1 -31.87 -13.51 45.28
N LYS A 2 -30.78 -14.04 44.72
CA LYS A 2 -29.57 -13.26 44.37
C LYS A 2 -28.78 -13.79 43.15
N SER A 3 -29.33 -14.74 42.38
CA SER A 3 -28.61 -15.38 41.26
C SER A 3 -29.19 -15.10 39.86
N ILE A 4 -30.26 -14.30 39.76
CA ILE A 4 -30.91 -14.03 38.45
C ILE A 4 -30.28 -12.79 37.77
N TYR A 5 -29.62 -11.90 38.53
CA TYR A 5 -29.01 -10.68 37.98
C TYR A 5 -27.71 -10.90 37.19
N LYS A 6 -27.01 -12.03 37.38
CA LYS A 6 -25.77 -12.33 36.64
C LYS A 6 -26.02 -12.91 35.24
N ALA A 7 -27.20 -13.51 34.99
CA ALA A 7 -27.56 -14.04 33.68
C ALA A 7 -28.02 -12.94 32.70
N LEU A 8 -28.60 -11.85 33.21
CA LEU A 8 -29.04 -10.71 32.39
C LEU A 8 -27.89 -9.82 31.89
N LEU A 9 -26.74 -9.82 32.59
CA LEU A 9 -25.59 -9.00 32.20
C LEU A 9 -24.79 -9.59 31.02
N VAL A 10 -24.87 -10.90 30.80
CA VAL A 10 -24.19 -11.59 29.68
C VAL A 10 -24.99 -11.47 28.37
N PHE A 11 -26.31 -11.33 28.46
CA PHE A 11 -27.18 -11.10 27.28
C PHE A 11 -27.10 -9.67 26.72
N ALA A 12 -26.61 -8.70 27.51
CA ALA A 12 -26.38 -7.34 27.04
C ALA A 12 -25.10 -7.15 26.20
N ILE A 13 -24.22 -8.17 26.15
CA ILE A 13 -22.98 -8.14 25.35
C ILE A 13 -23.17 -8.81 23.98
N ILE A 14 -24.36 -9.39 23.73
CA ILE A 14 -24.72 -9.99 22.45
C ILE A 14 -25.98 -9.27 21.92
N LEU A 15 -25.95 -7.94 21.93
CA LEU A 15 -26.73 -7.19 20.96
C LEU A 15 -25.92 -7.13 19.66
N PRO A 16 -26.54 -7.47 18.53
CA PRO A 16 -25.86 -7.60 17.26
C PRO A 16 -25.37 -6.22 16.83
N LEU A 17 -24.13 -6.14 16.35
CA LEU A 17 -23.66 -5.03 15.51
C LEU A 17 -24.36 -5.01 14.13
N ALA A 18 -25.60 -5.51 14.05
CA ALA A 18 -26.51 -5.32 12.93
C ALA A 18 -27.34 -4.06 13.22
N SER A 19 -26.74 -2.90 12.95
CA SER A 19 -27.39 -1.61 12.78
C SER A 19 -26.41 -0.79 11.93
N CYS A 20 -26.72 -0.24 10.75
CA CYS A 20 -27.99 -0.03 10.10
C CYS A 20 -27.78 -0.01 8.57
N SER A 21 -28.56 -0.83 7.87
CA SER A 21 -29.29 -0.53 6.61
C SER A 21 -28.58 0.34 5.55
N ASN A 22 -28.29 -0.16 4.35
CA ASN A 22 -29.27 -0.65 3.35
C ASN A 22 -30.60 0.10 3.38
N PHE A 23 -30.53 1.44 3.49
CA PHE A 23 -31.71 2.30 3.64
C PHE A 23 -32.34 2.72 2.30
N TRP A 24 -31.75 2.37 1.16
CA TRP A 24 -32.37 2.56 -0.15
C TRP A 24 -32.10 1.31 -0.98
N GLY A 25 -33.19 0.68 -1.40
CA GLY A 25 -33.17 -0.63 -2.03
C GLY A 25 -32.42 -0.61 -3.35
N GLU A 26 -31.70 -1.70 -3.57
CA GLU A 26 -31.58 -2.41 -4.83
C GLU A 26 -31.05 -3.80 -4.46
N ASP A 27 -31.62 -4.87 -5.03
CA ASP A 27 -31.13 -6.25 -4.91
C ASP A 27 -29.79 -6.42 -5.69
N GLU A 28 -28.92 -5.42 -5.64
CA GLU A 28 -27.58 -5.52 -6.19
C GLU A 28 -26.66 -6.12 -5.11
N PRO A 29 -25.92 -7.20 -5.41
CA PRO A 29 -24.93 -7.70 -4.47
C PRO A 29 -23.93 -6.58 -4.16
N ASP A 30 -23.60 -6.39 -2.88
CA ASP A 30 -22.60 -5.42 -2.44
C ASP A 30 -21.34 -5.55 -3.32
N VAL A 31 -21.06 -4.53 -4.11
CA VAL A 31 -19.88 -4.50 -4.98
C VAL A 31 -18.65 -4.47 -4.07
N ILE A 32 -17.86 -5.55 -4.06
CA ILE A 32 -16.66 -5.66 -3.21
C ILE A 32 -15.48 -5.00 -3.89
N TYR A 33 -14.98 -3.92 -3.29
CA TYR A 33 -13.82 -3.19 -3.78
C TYR A 33 -12.52 -3.78 -3.21
N TYR A 34 -11.51 -3.85 -4.07
CA TYR A 34 -10.16 -4.34 -3.77
C TYR A 34 -9.12 -3.27 -4.09
N GLU A 35 -8.00 -3.33 -3.37
CA GLU A 35 -6.82 -2.51 -3.59
C GLU A 35 -5.57 -3.40 -3.74
N SER A 36 -4.67 -3.06 -4.67
CA SER A 36 -3.40 -3.80 -4.82
C SER A 36 -2.31 -2.96 -5.46
N MET A 37 -1.06 -3.13 -5.01
CA MET A 37 0.10 -2.76 -5.83
C MET A 37 0.29 -3.79 -6.94
N ALA A 38 0.65 -3.31 -8.12
CA ALA A 38 1.04 -4.15 -9.24
C ALA A 38 2.03 -3.42 -10.16
N ASN A 39 2.82 -4.19 -10.91
CA ASN A 39 3.54 -3.67 -12.06
C ASN A 39 2.68 -3.77 -13.32
N VAL A 40 2.76 -2.77 -14.19
CA VAL A 40 2.26 -2.86 -15.56
C VAL A 40 3.13 -3.85 -16.30
N HIS A 41 2.60 -5.03 -16.60
CA HIS A 41 3.34 -6.11 -17.23
C HIS A 41 3.31 -6.01 -18.76
N SER A 42 2.18 -5.62 -19.34
CA SER A 42 2.05 -5.31 -20.76
C SER A 42 0.82 -4.46 -21.06
N ILE A 43 0.89 -3.67 -22.12
CA ILE A 43 -0.22 -2.87 -22.65
C ILE A 43 -0.46 -3.32 -24.10
N GLN A 44 -1.67 -3.80 -24.42
CA GLN A 44 -2.03 -4.29 -25.76
C GLN A 44 -3.48 -3.95 -26.07
N ASN A 45 -3.74 -3.26 -27.19
CA ASN A 45 -5.08 -3.07 -27.78
C ASN A 45 -6.20 -2.83 -26.74
N ASN A 46 -6.03 -1.80 -25.90
CA ASN A 46 -7.00 -1.37 -24.88
C ASN A 46 -7.24 -2.41 -23.77
N SER A 47 -6.27 -3.29 -23.53
CA SER A 47 -6.18 -4.12 -22.34
C SER A 47 -4.79 -3.99 -21.72
N VAL A 48 -4.76 -4.00 -20.39
CA VAL A 48 -3.55 -3.88 -19.60
C VAL A 48 -3.46 -5.09 -18.67
N LEU A 49 -2.32 -5.76 -18.75
CA LEU A 49 -1.97 -6.84 -17.86
C LEU A 49 -1.11 -6.30 -16.72
N PHE A 50 -1.55 -6.52 -15.49
CA PHE A 50 -0.87 -6.15 -14.27
C PHE A 50 -0.35 -7.38 -13.55
N LYS A 51 0.84 -7.29 -12.97
CA LYS A 51 1.44 -8.33 -12.12
C LYS A 51 1.50 -7.85 -10.68
N ALA A 52 0.67 -8.42 -9.82
CA ALA A 52 0.55 -8.01 -8.42
C ALA A 52 1.60 -8.66 -7.51
N ASN A 53 1.92 -9.92 -7.79
CA ASN A 53 2.97 -10.67 -7.12
C ASN A 53 3.55 -11.73 -8.08
N PRO A 54 4.57 -12.53 -7.68
CA PRO A 54 5.22 -13.49 -8.57
C PRO A 54 4.29 -14.50 -9.26
N SER A 55 3.09 -14.75 -8.71
CA SER A 55 2.14 -15.74 -9.20
C SER A 55 0.72 -15.19 -9.34
N LEU A 56 0.50 -13.87 -9.35
CA LEU A 56 -0.84 -13.28 -9.42
C LEU A 56 -0.88 -12.14 -10.42
N TYR A 57 -1.80 -12.25 -11.37
CA TYR A 57 -2.00 -11.30 -12.46
C TYR A 57 -3.44 -10.81 -12.50
N PHE A 58 -3.60 -9.56 -12.90
CA PHE A 58 -4.88 -8.95 -13.20
C PHE A 58 -4.88 -8.45 -14.63
N THR A 59 -5.96 -8.66 -15.37
CA THR A 59 -6.12 -8.06 -16.69
C THR A 59 -7.31 -7.11 -16.67
N SER A 60 -7.14 -5.91 -17.20
CA SER A 60 -8.24 -4.98 -17.37
C SER A 60 -9.21 -5.46 -18.45
N GLN A 61 -10.44 -4.99 -18.38
CA GLN A 61 -11.40 -5.15 -19.48
C GLN A 61 -10.94 -4.44 -20.75
N ASP A 62 -11.50 -4.88 -21.89
CA ASP A 62 -11.35 -4.25 -23.19
C ASP A 62 -11.84 -2.79 -23.13
N GLY A 63 -11.01 -1.86 -23.57
CA GLY A 63 -11.30 -0.43 -23.56
C GLY A 63 -10.66 0.34 -22.40
N PHE A 64 -10.00 -0.34 -21.45
CA PHE A 64 -9.25 0.36 -20.40
C PHE A 64 -7.92 0.87 -20.94
N GLU A 65 -7.68 2.16 -20.76
CA GLU A 65 -6.47 2.84 -21.16
C GLU A 65 -5.84 3.50 -19.92
N LEU A 66 -4.52 3.34 -19.79
CA LEU A 66 -3.74 4.10 -18.81
C LEU A 66 -3.40 5.47 -19.38
N ASP A 67 -3.10 6.42 -18.50
CA ASP A 67 -2.55 7.71 -18.88
C ASP A 67 -1.24 7.51 -19.65
N ASP A 68 -0.98 8.36 -20.65
CA ASP A 68 0.19 8.27 -21.54
C ASP A 68 1.55 8.30 -20.80
N SER A 69 1.58 8.75 -19.55
CA SER A 69 2.78 8.75 -18.72
C SER A 69 3.15 7.37 -18.17
N ILE A 70 2.21 6.42 -18.15
CA ILE A 70 2.42 5.10 -17.56
C ILE A 70 2.81 4.10 -18.64
N SER A 71 3.95 3.45 -18.42
CA SER A 71 4.57 2.51 -19.33
C SER A 71 4.68 1.11 -18.73
N THR A 72 4.99 0.14 -19.59
CA THR A 72 5.34 -1.21 -19.14
C THR A 72 6.56 -1.18 -18.20
N GLY A 73 6.44 -1.82 -17.05
CA GLY A 73 7.44 -1.83 -15.98
C GLY A 73 7.03 -0.95 -14.79
N ASP A 74 6.25 0.09 -15.02
CA ASP A 74 5.84 1.03 -13.99
C ASP A 74 4.98 0.36 -12.92
N ARG A 75 5.06 0.90 -11.70
CA ARG A 75 4.32 0.39 -10.57
C ARG A 75 3.11 1.28 -10.31
N VAL A 76 1.98 0.65 -10.06
CA VAL A 76 0.70 1.33 -9.83
C VAL A 76 0.02 0.77 -8.60
N TRP A 77 -0.79 1.62 -7.97
CA TRP A 77 -1.75 1.26 -6.95
C TRP A 77 -3.13 1.21 -7.58
N LEU A 78 -3.74 0.03 -7.65
CA LEU A 78 -5.02 -0.21 -8.32
C LEU A 78 -6.17 -0.20 -7.31
N TYR A 79 -7.30 0.40 -7.69
CA TYR A 79 -8.61 0.25 -7.03
C TYR A 79 -9.60 -0.37 -8.02
N PHE A 80 -10.10 -1.55 -7.71
CA PHE A 80 -10.83 -2.37 -8.67
C PHE A 80 -11.85 -3.32 -8.04
N THR A 81 -12.69 -3.92 -8.86
CA THR A 81 -13.49 -5.10 -8.51
C THR A 81 -13.02 -6.31 -9.29
N LEU A 82 -13.13 -7.48 -8.65
CA LEU A 82 -12.96 -8.75 -9.34
C LEU A 82 -14.22 -9.06 -10.13
N ILE A 83 -14.06 -9.43 -11.40
CA ILE A 83 -15.17 -9.80 -12.27
C ILE A 83 -15.30 -11.32 -12.29
N ASP A 84 -14.26 -11.98 -12.78
CA ASP A 84 -14.15 -13.43 -12.86
C ASP A 84 -12.68 -13.87 -12.83
N SER A 85 -12.49 -15.17 -12.64
CA SER A 85 -11.18 -15.82 -12.62
C SER A 85 -10.97 -16.52 -13.96
N LEU A 86 -9.95 -16.10 -14.70
CA LEU A 86 -9.48 -16.80 -15.90
C LEU A 86 -8.69 -18.07 -15.53
N SER A 87 -8.01 -18.03 -14.38
CA SER A 87 -7.32 -19.17 -13.77
C SER A 87 -7.07 -18.91 -12.28
N SER A 88 -6.52 -19.89 -11.55
CA SER A 88 -6.13 -19.74 -10.14
C SER A 88 -5.13 -18.60 -9.86
N THR A 89 -4.53 -18.02 -10.89
CA THR A 89 -3.49 -16.97 -10.80
C THR A 89 -3.77 -15.76 -11.68
N MET A 90 -4.91 -15.71 -12.37
CA MET A 90 -5.25 -14.62 -13.31
C MET A 90 -6.73 -14.27 -13.21
N TYR A 91 -7.02 -12.99 -13.01
CA TYR A 91 -8.38 -12.48 -12.83
C TYR A 91 -8.64 -11.30 -13.77
N ASN A 92 -9.86 -11.23 -14.31
CA ASN A 92 -10.33 -10.02 -14.96
C ASN A 92 -10.78 -9.04 -13.89
N ILE A 93 -10.41 -7.77 -14.06
CA ILE A 93 -10.73 -6.70 -13.12
C ILE A 93 -11.38 -5.53 -13.82
N ASN A 94 -12.31 -4.88 -13.13
CA ASN A 94 -12.82 -3.57 -13.52
C ASN A 94 -12.14 -2.50 -12.66
N ILE A 95 -11.38 -1.61 -13.28
CA ILE A 95 -10.57 -0.60 -12.59
C ILE A 95 -11.38 0.69 -12.49
N TYR A 96 -11.55 1.20 -11.27
CA TYR A 96 -12.24 2.47 -11.00
C TYR A 96 -11.28 3.64 -10.94
N SER A 97 -10.09 3.38 -10.40
CA SER A 97 -9.04 4.37 -10.22
C SER A 97 -7.71 3.66 -10.05
N TYR A 98 -6.65 4.36 -10.39
CA TYR A 98 -5.30 3.94 -10.09
C TYR A 98 -4.46 5.18 -9.77
N ALA A 99 -3.31 4.95 -9.14
CA ALA A 99 -2.29 5.95 -8.95
C ALA A 99 -0.93 5.39 -9.35
N GLU A 100 -0.10 6.22 -9.99
CA GLU A 100 1.31 5.91 -10.18
C GLU A 100 2.00 5.78 -8.82
N VAL A 101 2.85 4.77 -8.68
CA VAL A 101 3.66 4.54 -7.49
C VAL A 101 5.12 4.65 -7.88
N GLU A 102 5.77 5.68 -7.35
CA GLU A 102 7.19 5.86 -7.54
C GLU A 102 7.96 4.64 -6.99
N SER A 103 8.83 4.07 -7.82
CA SER A 103 9.69 2.96 -7.44
C SER A 103 11.15 3.41 -7.51
N ARG A 104 11.90 3.14 -6.44
CA ARG A 104 13.31 3.54 -6.30
C ARG A 104 14.13 2.42 -5.67
N PRO A 105 15.42 2.29 -6.05
CA PRO A 105 16.34 1.47 -5.27
C PRO A 105 16.53 2.07 -3.87
N PHE A 106 16.90 1.25 -2.90
CA PHE A 106 17.33 1.78 -1.60
C PHE A 106 18.69 2.47 -1.74
N PHE A 107 18.91 3.53 -0.98
CA PHE A 107 20.22 4.15 -0.81
C PHE A 107 21.06 3.30 0.14
N GLN A 108 22.26 2.89 -0.27
CA GLN A 108 23.16 2.12 0.58
C GLN A 108 24.14 3.07 1.29
N LEU A 109 24.03 3.16 2.61
CA LEU A 109 25.01 3.82 3.46
C LEU A 109 26.11 2.81 3.80
N GLU A 110 27.24 2.94 3.10
CA GLU A 110 28.42 2.10 3.34
C GLU A 110 28.95 2.26 4.76
N LYS A 111 29.69 1.24 5.20
CA LYS A 111 30.32 1.26 6.52
C LYS A 111 31.33 2.42 6.61
N ASP A 112 31.27 3.15 7.71
CA ASP A 112 32.11 4.33 8.01
C ASP A 112 31.93 5.51 7.04
N ALA A 113 30.94 5.47 6.13
CA ALA A 113 30.63 6.58 5.24
C ALA A 113 29.87 7.69 5.98
N SER A 114 30.05 8.92 5.52
CA SER A 114 29.27 10.06 6.02
C SER A 114 27.83 9.98 5.53
N ASP A 115 26.88 10.10 6.45
CA ASP A 115 25.45 10.10 6.14
C ASP A 115 25.02 11.47 5.59
N THR A 116 24.64 11.49 4.31
CA THR A 116 24.20 12.70 3.62
C THR A 116 22.68 12.81 3.52
N ILE A 117 21.94 11.78 3.91
CA ILE A 117 20.49 11.73 3.76
C ILE A 117 19.84 12.35 5.00
N LEU A 118 19.12 13.45 4.81
CA LEU A 118 18.37 14.07 5.89
C LEU A 118 17.22 13.15 6.32
N SER A 119 16.82 13.27 7.58
CA SER A 119 15.71 12.47 8.14
C SER A 119 14.75 13.38 8.90
N LYS A 120 13.71 13.86 8.21
CA LYS A 120 12.56 14.50 8.87
C LYS A 120 11.52 13.46 9.26
N ASP A 121 10.71 13.82 10.24
CA ASP A 121 9.72 12.93 10.82
C ASP A 121 8.66 12.52 9.80
N ILE A 122 8.43 11.21 9.72
CA ILE A 122 7.27 10.63 9.05
C ILE A 122 6.15 10.60 10.08
N TYR A 123 4.96 11.07 9.70
CA TYR A 123 3.84 11.16 10.62
C TYR A 123 3.36 9.78 11.06
N GLN A 124 3.14 8.88 10.10
CA GLN A 124 2.62 7.55 10.40
C GLN A 124 2.95 6.52 9.31
N LEU A 125 3.40 5.34 9.70
CA LEU A 125 3.44 4.16 8.84
C LEU A 125 2.08 3.44 8.87
N GLN A 126 1.46 3.23 7.70
CA GLN A 126 0.16 2.54 7.58
C GLN A 126 0.33 1.05 7.35
N LYS A 127 1.05 0.68 6.28
CA LYS A 127 1.23 -0.71 5.85
C LYS A 127 2.63 -0.90 5.29
N CYS A 128 3.20 -2.08 5.50
CA CYS A 128 4.49 -2.47 4.97
C CYS A 128 4.49 -3.96 4.67
N TRP A 129 4.86 -4.37 3.45
CA TRP A 129 4.95 -5.77 3.06
C TRP A 129 5.90 -5.95 1.88
N ILE A 130 6.41 -7.17 1.72
CA ILE A 130 7.29 -7.53 0.60
C ILE A 130 6.46 -8.23 -0.47
N SER A 131 6.56 -7.78 -1.72
CA SER A 131 6.01 -8.51 -2.88
C SER A 131 6.82 -8.23 -4.14
N ASP A 132 7.02 -9.27 -4.96
CA ASP A 132 7.68 -9.21 -6.28
C ASP A 132 9.02 -8.43 -6.30
N ASN A 133 9.87 -8.65 -5.29
CA ASN A 133 11.16 -7.96 -5.08
C ASN A 133 11.07 -6.49 -4.63
N TYR A 134 9.89 -6.00 -4.25
CA TYR A 134 9.72 -4.68 -3.66
C TYR A 134 9.42 -4.77 -2.17
N LEU A 135 9.95 -3.80 -1.41
CA LEU A 135 9.38 -3.42 -0.13
C LEU A 135 8.32 -2.35 -0.40
N ASN A 136 7.06 -2.71 -0.23
CA ASN A 136 5.95 -1.80 -0.41
C ASN A 136 5.65 -1.10 0.91
N VAL A 137 5.47 0.22 0.85
CA VAL A 137 5.23 1.03 2.05
C VAL A 137 4.13 2.03 1.76
N ILE A 138 3.11 2.04 2.61
CA ILE A 138 2.11 3.12 2.67
C ILE A 138 2.35 3.89 3.95
N PHE A 139 2.54 5.18 3.82
CA PHE A 139 2.83 6.06 4.95
C PHE A 139 2.22 7.44 4.71
N TYR A 140 2.07 8.18 5.79
CA TYR A 140 1.72 9.59 5.78
C TYR A 140 2.92 10.38 6.27
N ALA A 141 3.26 11.43 5.52
CA ALA A 141 4.33 12.34 5.85
C ALA A 141 3.84 13.78 5.70
N TYR A 142 4.49 14.69 6.41
CA TYR A 142 4.21 16.11 6.28
C TYR A 142 4.75 16.63 4.94
N ALA A 143 4.01 17.54 4.31
CA ALA A 143 4.45 18.15 3.07
C ALA A 143 5.75 18.93 3.30
N SER A 144 6.69 18.79 2.36
CA SER A 144 7.89 19.62 2.35
C SER A 144 7.62 20.94 1.63
N VAL A 145 8.22 22.03 2.15
CA VAL A 145 8.28 23.33 1.47
C VAL A 145 9.63 23.57 0.80
N SER A 146 10.53 22.58 0.84
CA SER A 146 11.81 22.60 0.14
C SER A 146 11.61 22.19 -1.32
N PRO A 147 12.27 22.86 -2.29
CA PRO A 147 12.30 22.39 -3.68
C PRO A 147 13.02 21.06 -3.83
N PHE A 148 13.86 20.68 -2.86
CA PHE A 148 14.52 19.39 -2.78
C PHE A 148 13.89 18.59 -1.64
N SER A 149 12.99 17.68 -2.00
CA SER A 149 12.31 16.77 -1.08
C SER A 149 12.16 15.41 -1.75
N SER A 150 12.63 14.36 -1.10
CA SER A 150 12.40 12.98 -1.52
C SER A 150 12.18 12.06 -0.33
N PHE A 151 11.63 10.88 -0.59
CA PHE A 151 11.62 9.78 0.37
C PHE A 151 12.66 8.76 -0.07
N GLU A 152 13.56 8.42 0.85
CA GLU A 152 14.65 7.48 0.60
C GLU A 152 14.51 6.31 1.57
N LEU A 153 14.62 5.09 1.05
CA LEU A 153 14.81 3.91 1.89
C LEU A 153 16.31 3.70 2.04
N VAL A 154 16.85 3.89 3.24
CA VAL A 154 18.29 3.84 3.51
C VAL A 154 18.64 2.50 4.13
N ARG A 155 19.55 1.74 3.51
CA ARG A 155 20.19 0.57 4.10
C ARG A 155 21.44 1.00 4.85
N ASP A 156 21.47 0.82 6.16
CA ASP A 156 22.59 1.22 7.00
C ASP A 156 23.52 0.04 7.33
N MET A 157 24.62 -0.07 6.60
CA MET A 157 25.60 -1.15 6.78
C MET A 157 26.40 -1.03 8.07
N ASN A 158 26.39 0.12 8.76
CA ASN A 158 27.04 0.26 10.08
C ASN A 158 26.31 -0.56 11.15
N ARG A 159 25.02 -0.84 10.94
CA ARG A 159 24.17 -1.61 11.87
C ARG A 159 24.14 -3.10 11.53
N GLU A 160 24.64 -3.50 10.37
CA GLU A 160 24.60 -4.88 9.90
C GLU A 160 25.79 -5.67 10.44
N ASP A 161 25.49 -6.83 11.05
CA ASP A 161 26.49 -7.87 11.33
C ASP A 161 26.31 -9.00 10.31
N THR A 162 27.17 -9.00 9.30
CA THR A 162 27.16 -10.00 8.22
C THR A 162 27.68 -11.36 8.67
N LEU A 163 28.34 -11.44 9.84
CA LEU A 163 28.88 -12.67 10.41
C LEU A 163 27.91 -13.34 11.39
N ALA A 164 26.82 -12.65 11.77
CA ALA A 164 25.80 -13.21 12.63
C ALA A 164 25.15 -14.45 11.99
N ALA A 165 24.72 -15.41 12.82
CA ALA A 165 24.02 -16.62 12.35
C ALA A 165 22.71 -16.31 11.59
N LYS A 166 22.12 -15.14 11.81
CA LYS A 166 20.98 -14.60 11.07
C LYS A 166 21.26 -13.14 10.74
N PRO A 167 21.96 -12.86 9.62
CA PRO A 167 22.20 -11.50 9.19
C PRO A 167 20.87 -10.76 9.00
N LYS A 168 20.82 -9.51 9.42
CA LYS A 168 19.66 -8.64 9.27
C LYS A 168 20.06 -7.45 8.43
N ILE A 169 19.17 -7.08 7.52
CA ILE A 169 19.28 -5.83 6.77
C ILE A 169 18.52 -4.77 7.57
N TYR A 170 19.16 -3.63 7.82
CA TYR A 170 18.54 -2.51 8.52
C TYR A 170 18.17 -1.44 7.51
N LEU A 171 16.86 -1.23 7.34
CA LEU A 171 16.28 -0.26 6.42
C LEU A 171 15.57 0.83 7.22
N ASP A 172 15.92 2.09 6.94
CA ASP A 172 15.27 3.27 7.52
C ASP A 172 14.57 4.04 6.38
N LEU A 173 13.25 4.21 6.46
CA LEU A 173 12.54 5.13 5.57
C LEU A 173 12.76 6.56 6.08
N ARG A 174 13.31 7.43 5.24
CA ARG A 174 13.70 8.80 5.61
C ARG A 174 13.07 9.81 4.67
N HIS A 175 12.52 10.87 5.25
CA HIS A 175 12.11 12.06 4.50
C HIS A 175 13.31 12.97 4.33
N ASN A 176 13.95 12.89 3.16
CA ASN A 176 15.13 13.66 2.81
C ASN A 176 14.73 15.07 2.37
N THR A 177 14.59 15.97 3.35
CA THR A 177 14.30 17.37 3.10
C THR A 177 14.84 18.28 4.20
N ALA A 178 15.14 19.53 3.84
CA ALA A 178 15.58 20.56 4.78
C ALA A 178 14.45 20.97 5.76
N SER A 179 13.20 21.00 5.30
CA SER A 179 12.06 21.47 6.08
C SER A 179 10.74 20.80 5.69
N ILE A 180 9.87 20.65 6.69
CA ILE A 180 8.51 20.14 6.57
C ILE A 180 7.54 21.12 7.23
N THR A 181 6.31 21.14 6.76
CA THR A 181 5.22 21.90 7.40
C THR A 181 4.29 20.90 8.09
N PRO A 182 4.39 20.74 9.43
CA PRO A 182 3.42 19.95 10.15
C PRO A 182 2.07 20.67 10.11
N TYR A 183 1.10 20.10 9.40
CA TYR A 183 -0.28 20.57 9.48
C TYR A 183 -0.83 20.23 10.88
N TRP A 184 -0.85 21.21 11.77
CA TRP A 184 -1.71 21.18 12.95
C TRP A 184 -3.04 21.79 12.55
N TYR A 185 -4.03 20.96 12.24
CA TYR A 185 -5.41 21.41 12.28
C TYR A 185 -5.75 21.68 13.75
N ASN A 186 -5.72 22.94 14.16
CA ASN A 186 -6.66 23.43 15.16
C ASN A 186 -8.01 23.58 14.43
N LEU A 187 -8.75 22.49 14.30
CA LEU A 187 -10.19 22.53 14.01
C LEU A 187 -10.93 22.25 15.32
#